data_AF-A0A935RU47-F1
#
_entry.id   AF-A0A935RU47-F1
#
_cell.length_a   1.000
_cell.length_b   1.000
_cell.length_c   1.000
_cell.angle_alpha   90.00
_cell.angle_beta   90.00
_cell.angle_gamma   90.00
#
_symmetry.space_group_name_H-M   'P 1'
#
loop_
_entity.id
_entity.type
_entity.pdbx_description
1 polymer ?
#
loop_
_entity_poly.entity_id
_entity_poly.type
_entity_poly.pdbx_seq_one_letter_code
_entity_poly.pdbx_strand_id
1 'polypeptide(L)'
;MFKVGDKVFIDPSSNFKVPSCIGCNEEMQLFIGRTATIKYTIMERGYPTALLDIDGGDWSWSYNWLKHVFSINNILTEEELNRINELNHV
;
A
#
# COMPACT_ATOMS: atom_id res chain seq x y z
N MET A 1 9.95 -8.03 -4.02
CA MET A 1 9.35 -7.79 -5.34
C MET A 1 7.90 -8.20 -5.24
N PHE A 2 6.99 -7.28 -5.52
CA PHE A 2 5.55 -7.52 -5.42
C PHE A 2 5.06 -8.53 -6.45
N LYS A 3 4.05 -9.32 -6.06
CA LYS A 3 3.39 -10.35 -6.87
C LYS A 3 1.88 -10.24 -6.76
N VAL A 4 1.19 -10.79 -7.75
CA VAL A 4 -0.27 -10.96 -7.70
C VAL A 4 -0.65 -11.77 -6.47
N GLY A 5 -1.67 -11.30 -5.75
CA GLY A 5 -2.15 -11.85 -4.49
C GLY A 5 -1.47 -11.29 -3.23
N ASP A 6 -0.38 -10.53 -3.36
CA ASP A 6 0.25 -9.90 -2.20
C ASP A 6 -0.68 -8.86 -1.58
N LYS A 7 -0.77 -8.87 -0.24
CA LYS A 7 -1.33 -7.75 0.52
C LYS A 7 -0.28 -6.66 0.70
N VAL A 8 -0.66 -5.44 0.37
CA VAL A 8 0.20 -4.26 0.43
C VAL A 8 -0.46 -3.14 1.21
N PHE A 9 0.37 -2.27 1.78
CA PHE A 9 -0.02 -1.04 2.44
C PHE A 9 0.41 0.14 1.56
N ILE A 10 -0.51 1.09 1.36
CA ILE A 10 -0.27 2.30 0.58
C ILE A 10 0.36 3.33 1.52
N ASP A 11 1.67 3.49 1.42
CA ASP A 11 2.49 4.19 2.40
C ASP A 11 2.33 5.73 2.32
N PRO A 12 1.81 6.41 3.37
CA PRO A 12 1.71 7.88 3.39
C PRO A 12 3.08 8.56 3.41
N SER A 13 4.13 7.86 3.84
CA SER A 13 5.50 8.37 3.87
C SER A 13 6.28 8.10 2.57
N SER A 14 5.65 7.48 1.58
CA SER A 14 6.33 7.16 0.34
C SER A 14 6.82 8.43 -0.37
N ASN A 15 8.08 8.42 -0.77
CA ASN A 15 8.74 9.61 -1.30
C ASN A 15 8.28 9.83 -2.75
N PHE A 16 7.46 10.85 -2.96
CA PHE A 16 6.70 11.22 -4.17
C PHE A 16 7.54 11.52 -5.44
N LYS A 17 8.77 11.02 -5.56
CA LYS A 17 9.54 11.02 -6.82
C LYS A 17 8.97 9.99 -7.81
N VAL A 18 7.65 9.92 -7.92
CA VAL A 18 6.98 9.29 -9.06
C VAL A 18 7.01 10.32 -10.19
N PRO A 19 7.31 9.88 -11.43
CA PRO A 19 7.13 10.73 -12.59
C PRO A 19 5.70 11.31 -12.62
N SER A 20 5.53 12.54 -13.09
CA SER A 20 4.23 13.21 -13.18
C SER A 20 3.17 12.43 -13.99
N CYS A 21 3.60 11.47 -14.81
CA CYS A 21 2.73 10.57 -15.56
C CYS A 21 2.18 9.38 -14.77
N ILE A 22 2.60 9.19 -13.51
CA ILE A 22 2.12 8.16 -12.58
C ILE A 22 1.73 8.88 -11.28
N GLY A 23 0.68 9.69 -11.39
CA GLY A 23 0.16 10.51 -10.30
C GLY A 23 -0.93 9.80 -9.51
N CYS A 24 -1.08 10.20 -8.25
CA CYS A 24 -2.24 9.89 -7.43
C CYS A 24 -3.32 10.95 -7.73
N ASN A 25 -4.46 10.53 -8.27
CA ASN A 25 -5.60 11.46 -8.46
C ASN A 25 -6.25 11.76 -7.10
N GLU A 26 -7.15 12.76 -7.05
CA GLU A 26 -7.80 13.17 -5.79
C GLU A 26 -8.57 12.02 -5.12
N GLU A 27 -9.23 11.17 -5.91
CA GLU A 27 -9.99 10.01 -5.41
C GLU A 27 -9.06 8.97 -4.75
N MET A 28 -7.90 8.71 -5.35
CA MET A 28 -6.91 7.76 -4.84
C MET A 28 -6.26 8.21 -3.54
N GLN A 29 -6.22 9.51 -3.25
CA GLN A 29 -5.66 10.01 -1.99
C GLN A 29 -6.39 9.45 -0.76
N LEU A 30 -7.69 9.14 -0.91
CA LEU A 30 -8.50 8.53 0.14
C LEU A 30 -8.04 7.12 0.52
N PHE A 31 -7.24 6.47 -0.33
CA PHE A 31 -6.71 5.12 -0.08
C PHE A 31 -5.30 5.11 0.51
N ILE A 32 -4.66 6.27 0.63
CA ILE A 32 -3.37 6.38 1.31
C ILE A 32 -3.54 5.97 2.77
N GLY A 33 -2.61 5.14 3.28
CA GLY A 33 -2.69 4.55 4.62
C GLY A 33 -3.60 3.34 4.71
N ARG A 34 -4.16 2.84 3.60
CA ARG A 34 -5.00 1.63 3.59
C ARG A 34 -4.22 0.41 3.10
N THR A 35 -4.78 -0.76 3.36
CA THR A 35 -4.29 -2.02 2.82
C THR A 35 -5.11 -2.43 1.59
N ALA A 36 -4.46 -3.11 0.66
CA ALA A 36 -5.02 -3.53 -0.61
C ALA A 36 -4.40 -4.86 -1.06
N THR A 37 -5.01 -5.49 -2.07
CA THR A 37 -4.46 -6.72 -2.68
C THR A 37 -4.04 -6.45 -4.12
N ILE A 38 -2.87 -6.92 -4.52
CA ILE A 38 -2.42 -6.80 -5.91
C ILE A 38 -3.18 -7.79 -6.78
N LYS A 39 -3.92 -7.29 -7.77
CA LYS A 39 -4.57 -8.11 -8.82
C LYS A 39 -3.65 -8.36 -10.00
N TYR A 40 -2.91 -7.32 -10.42
CA TYR A 40 -2.01 -7.39 -11.56
C TYR A 40 -0.76 -6.55 -11.35
N THR A 41 0.32 -6.94 -12.02
CA THR A 41 1.58 -6.18 -12.05
C THR A 41 1.89 -5.82 -13.49
N ILE A 42 2.16 -4.55 -13.76
CA ILE A 42 2.40 -4.02 -15.10
C ILE A 42 3.61 -3.09 -15.10
N MET A 43 4.13 -2.82 -16.30
CA MET A 43 5.11 -1.77 -16.53
C MET A 43 4.42 -0.59 -17.20
N GLU A 44 4.18 0.47 -16.45
CA GLU A 44 3.55 1.69 -16.98
C GLU A 44 4.63 2.71 -17.30
N ARG A 45 4.78 3.03 -18.61
CA ARG A 45 5.79 4.00 -19.10
C ARG A 45 7.22 3.70 -18.61
N GLY A 46 7.55 2.43 -18.42
CA GLY A 46 8.87 1.98 -17.95
C GLY A 46 9.01 1.88 -16.43
N TYR A 47 7.95 2.12 -15.66
CA TYR A 47 7.97 2.02 -14.20
C TYR A 47 7.10 0.85 -13.71
N PRO A 48 7.52 0.14 -12.65
CA PRO A 48 6.74 -0.94 -12.09
C PRO A 48 5.53 -0.42 -11.31
N THR A 49 4.35 -0.90 -11.70
CA THR A 49 3.04 -0.49 -11.19
C THR A 49 2.20 -1.72 -10.89
N ALA A 50 1.39 -1.66 -9.83
CA ALA A 50 0.41 -2.68 -9.49
C ALA A 50 -1.01 -2.15 -9.70
N LEU A 51 -1.91 -2.97 -10.23
CA LEU A 51 -3.35 -2.75 -10.13
C LEU A 51 -3.82 -3.39 -8.82
N LEU A 52 -4.35 -2.56 -7.93
CA LEU A 52 -4.81 -2.96 -6.60
C LEU A 52 -6.33 -3.09 -6.58
N ASP A 53 -6.82 -4.13 -5.90
CA ASP A 53 -8.21 -4.20 -5.44
C ASP A 53 -8.35 -3.39 -4.14
N ILE A 54 -9.14 -2.32 -4.20
CA ILE A 54 -9.48 -1.48 -3.06
C ILE A 54 -10.98 -1.26 -3.06
N ASP A 55 -11.67 -1.80 -2.04
CA ASP A 55 -13.13 -1.74 -1.89
C ASP A 55 -13.92 -2.25 -3.13
N GLY A 56 -13.36 -3.23 -3.86
CA GLY A 56 -13.97 -3.77 -5.08
C GLY A 56 -13.75 -2.92 -6.33
N GLY A 57 -12.99 -1.83 -6.23
CA GLY A 57 -12.49 -1.04 -7.35
C GLY A 57 -11.04 -1.35 -7.69
N ASP A 58 -10.67 -1.13 -8.95
CA ASP A 58 -9.33 -1.37 -9.47
C ASP A 58 -8.54 -0.06 -9.62
N TRP A 59 -7.42 0.07 -8.91
CA TRP A 59 -6.62 1.30 -8.86
C TRP A 59 -5.15 1.04 -9.13
N SER A 60 -4.54 1.81 -10.04
CA SER A 60 -3.13 1.64 -10.42
C SER A 60 -2.20 2.42 -9.49
N TRP A 61 -1.27 1.73 -8.82
CA TRP A 61 -0.31 2.31 -7.90
C TRP A 61 1.12 1.94 -8.26
N SER A 62 2.01 2.93 -8.29
CA SER A 62 3.45 2.68 -8.44
C SER A 62 3.97 1.88 -7.25
N TYR A 63 4.91 0.97 -7.51
CA TYR A 63 5.56 0.18 -6.45
C TYR A 63 6.22 1.04 -5.37
N ASN A 64 6.62 2.27 -5.71
CA ASN A 64 7.23 3.20 -4.75
C ASN A 64 6.28 3.62 -3.62
N TRP A 65 4.97 3.45 -3.81
CA TRP A 65 3.94 3.72 -2.81
C TRP A 65 3.62 2.51 -1.93
N LEU A 66 4.13 1.34 -2.27
CA LEU A 66 3.66 0.09 -1.67
C LEU A 66 4.68 -0.44 -0.68
N LYS A 67 4.18 -0.92 0.46
CA LYS A 67 4.92 -1.75 1.41
C LYS A 67 4.22 -3.09 1.53
N HIS A 68 4.97 -4.18 1.62
CA HIS A 68 4.37 -5.49 1.87
C HIS A 68 3.80 -5.56 3.29
N VAL A 69 2.59 -6.12 3.41
CA VAL A 69 2.00 -6.44 4.71
C VAL A 69 2.33 -7.90 5.01
N PHE A 70 3.42 -8.13 5.74
CA PHE A 70 3.88 -9.48 6.10
C PHE A 70 3.26 -10.00 7.41
N SER A 71 2.79 -9.12 8.31
CA SER A 71 1.99 -9.47 9.50
C SER A 71 1.28 -8.22 10.05
N ILE A 72 0.34 -8.39 11.00
CA ILE A 72 -0.33 -7.30 11.75
C ILE A 72 0.67 -6.31 12.35
N ASN A 73 1.87 -6.77 12.71
CA ASN A 73 2.92 -5.95 13.30
C ASN A 73 3.46 -4.88 12.35
N ASN A 74 3.18 -5.00 11.04
CA ASN A 74 3.59 -4.01 10.03
C ASN A 74 2.43 -3.09 9.59
N ILE A 75 1.23 -3.30 10.12
CA ILE A 75 0.07 -2.41 9.92
C ILE A 75 0.03 -1.35 11.02
N LEU A 76 0.48 -1.75 12.22
CA LEU A 76 0.53 -0.91 13.40
C LEU A 76 1.88 -0.19 13.44
N THR A 77 1.86 1.08 13.83
CA THR A 77 3.07 1.74 14.33
C THR A 77 3.61 1.00 15.56
N GLU A 78 4.90 1.17 15.88
CA GLU A 78 5.46 0.60 17.12
C GLU A 78 4.63 1.00 18.36
N GLU A 79 4.09 2.22 18.35
CA GLU A 79 3.23 2.74 19.42
C GLU A 79 1.89 1.99 19.51
N GLU A 80 1.22 1.75 18.37
CA GLU A 80 -0.04 0.99 18.33
C GLU A 80 0.18 -0.50 18.67
N LEU A 81 1.29 -1.07 18.24
CA LEU A 81 1.66 -2.45 18.58
C LEU A 81 1.90 -2.60 20.09
N ASN A 82 2.65 -1.67 20.69
CA ASN A 82 2.90 -1.66 22.13
C ASN A 82 1.59 -1.55 22.92
N ARG A 83 0.68 -0.66 22.49
CA ARG A 83 -0.62 -0.47 23.14
C ARG A 83 -1.51 -1.72 23.07
N ILE A 84 -1.49 -2.47 21.97
CA ILE A 84 -2.23 -3.73 21.84
C ILE A 84 -1.62 -4.83 22.70
N ASN A 85 -0.29 -4.90 22.78
CA ASN A 85 0.39 -5.87 23.64
C ASN A 85 0.07 -5.61 25.12
N GLU A 86 0.05 -4.36 25.57
CA GLU A 86 -0.36 -3.99 26.93
C GLU A 86 -1.80 -4.41 27.25
N LEU A 87 -2.73 -4.30 26.29
CA LEU A 87 -4.14 -4.70 26.46
C LEU A 87 -4.35 -6.21 26.52
N ASN A 88 -3.54 -7.00 25.81
CA ASN A 88 -3.68 -8.46 25.75
C ASN A 88 -2.94 -9.21 26.88
N HIS A 89 -2.11 -8.52 27.65
CA HIS A 89 -1.42 -9.06 28.83
C HIS A 89 -2.20 -8.84 30.15
N VAL A 90 -3.53 -8.67 30.06
CA VAL A 90 -4.47 -8.63 31.20
C VAL A 90 -5.19 -9.98 31.35
#